data_AF-A0A4W3GZZ2-F1
#
_entry.id   AF-A0A4W3GZZ2-F1
#
_cell.length_a   1.000
_cell.length_b   1.000
_cell.length_c   1.000
_cell.angle_alpha   90.00
_cell.angle_beta   90.00
_cell.angle_gamma   90.00
#
_symmetry.space_group_name_H-M   'P 1'
#
loop_
_entity.id
_entity.type
_entity.pdbx_description
1 polymer ?
#
loop_
_entity_poly.entity_id
_entity_poly.type
_entity_poly.pdbx_seq_one_letter_code
_entity_poly.pdbx_strand_id
1 'polypeptide(L)' 'MTYRDLDNDLMKYAAFQTLDGEIDLKLLTRVLSAEQEVREEDESWDWELLFTEVASDLLMECDDGAGQGEEDPKQLSLQG' A
#
# COMPACT_ATOMS: atom_id res chain seq x y z
N MET A 1 3.08 23.21 -17.40
CA MET A 1 2.54 22.90 -16.08
C MET A 1 3.63 22.21 -15.30
N THR A 2 4.14 22.86 -14.26
CA THR A 2 5.19 22.33 -13.40
C THR A 2 4.60 21.81 -12.10
N TYR A 3 5.27 20.89 -11.42
CA TYR A 3 4.86 20.36 -10.11
C TYR A 3 4.56 21.48 -9.09
N ARG A 4 5.28 22.60 -9.21
CA ARG A 4 5.12 23.81 -8.38
C ARG A 4 3.80 24.55 -8.61
N ASP A 5 3.22 24.43 -9.80
CA ASP A 5 1.92 25.02 -10.13
C ASP A 5 0.79 24.17 -9.52
N LEU A 6 0.92 22.83 -9.57
CA LEU A 6 0.01 21.91 -8.87
C LEU A 6 0.06 22.09 -7.35
N ASP A 7 1.26 22.23 -6.78
CA ASP A 7 1.46 22.47 -5.33
C ASP A 7 0.86 23.82 -4.89
N ASN A 8 0.94 24.85 -5.74
CA ASN A 8 0.30 26.15 -5.48
C ASN A 8 -1.23 26.06 -5.49
N ASP A 9 -1.79 25.26 -6.40
CA ASP A 9 -3.23 25.02 -6.46
C ASP A 9 -3.70 24.12 -5.31
N LEU A 10 -2.83 23.20 -4.85
CA LEU A 10 -3.02 22.37 -3.67
C LEU A 10 -3.05 23.22 -2.38
N MET A 11 -2.09 24.12 -2.22
CA MET A 11 -1.96 25.02 -1.07
C MET A 11 -3.08 26.07 -0.97
N LYS A 12 -3.77 26.36 -2.08
CA LYS A 12 -4.98 27.18 -2.08
C LYS A 12 -6.19 26.27 -1.86
N TYR A 13 -6.41 25.90 -0.60
CA TYR A 13 -7.55 25.16 -0.03
C TYR A 13 -8.97 25.44 -0.62
N ALA A 14 -9.16 26.51 -1.40
CA ALA A 14 -10.38 26.79 -2.14
C ALA A 14 -10.58 25.90 -3.39
N ALA A 15 -9.51 25.37 -4.00
CA ALA A 15 -9.60 24.54 -5.20
C ALA A 15 -10.21 23.14 -4.96
N PHE A 16 -10.21 22.65 -3.71
CA PHE A 16 -10.77 21.34 -3.34
C PHE A 16 -12.22 21.36 -2.92
N GLN A 17 -12.92 22.49 -3.01
CA GLN A 17 -14.36 22.49 -2.77
C GLN A 17 -15.13 22.17 -4.05
N THR A 18 -14.55 22.49 -5.21
CA THR A 18 -15.21 22.24 -6.50
C THR A 18 -14.19 22.01 -7.62
N LEU A 19 -14.13 20.79 -8.18
CA LEU A 19 -13.36 20.49 -9.39
C LEU A 19 -14.20 20.88 -10.62
N ASP A 20 -13.58 21.58 -11.57
CA ASP A 20 -14.21 22.10 -12.81
C ASP A 20 -15.45 22.99 -12.62
N GLY A 21 -15.67 23.51 -11.40
CA GLY A 21 -16.82 24.35 -11.09
C GLY A 21 -18.15 23.61 -10.92
N GLU A 22 -18.17 22.28 -11.10
CA GLU A 22 -19.39 21.45 -11.06
C GLU A 22 -19.30 20.29 -10.04
N ILE A 23 -18.10 19.82 -9.70
CA ILE A 23 -17.91 18.62 -8.89
C ILE A 23 -17.58 19.01 -7.45
N ASP A 24 -18.54 18.89 -6.52
CA ASP A 24 -18.31 19.16 -5.09
C ASP A 24 -17.40 18.10 -4.45
N LEU A 25 -16.20 18.53 -4.05
CA LEU A 25 -15.20 17.68 -3.43
C LEU A 25 -15.22 17.73 -1.89
N LYS A 26 -16.11 18.52 -1.27
CA LYS A 26 -16.19 18.69 0.20
C LYS A 26 -16.47 17.40 0.95
N LEU A 27 -17.17 16.44 0.34
CA LEU A 27 -17.39 15.15 0.98
C LEU A 27 -16.11 14.32 1.01
N LEU A 28 -15.33 14.37 -0.07
CA LEU A 28 -14.07 13.65 -0.17
C LEU A 28 -13.05 14.22 0.84
N THR A 29 -12.95 15.54 0.96
CA THR A 29 -12.03 16.20 1.91
C THR A 29 -12.28 15.85 3.38
N ARG A 30 -13.46 15.33 3.72
CA ARG A 30 -13.78 14.88 5.10
C ARG A 30 -13.24 13.50 5.45
N VAL A 31 -12.83 12.73 4.45
CA VAL A 31 -12.32 11.37 4.61
C VAL A 31 -10.87 11.22 4.11
N LEU A 32 -10.22 12.34 3.75
CA LEU A 32 -8.81 12.32 3.41
C LEU A 32 -7.96 12.17 4.67
N SER A 33 -6.98 11.28 4.62
CA SER A 33 -5.87 11.24 5.57
C SER A 33 -5.04 12.53 5.47
N ALA A 34 -4.36 12.90 6.54
CA ALA A 34 -3.56 14.12 6.53
C ALA A 34 -2.32 13.95 5.64
N GLU A 35 -1.80 15.04 5.05
CA GLU A 35 -0.66 14.97 4.12
C GLU A 35 0.53 14.22 4.72
N GLN A 36 0.85 14.49 5.98
CA GLN A 36 1.96 13.83 6.68
C GLN A 36 1.77 12.33 6.89
N GLU A 37 0.55 11.81 6.80
CA GLU A 37 0.25 10.37 6.95
C GLU A 37 0.39 9.61 5.62
N VAL A 38 0.37 10.31 4.49
CA VAL A 38 0.42 9.72 3.13
C VAL A 38 1.64 10.16 2.32
N ARG A 39 2.41 11.12 2.84
CA ARG A 39 3.59 11.64 2.16
C ARG A 39 4.73 10.64 2.26
N GLU A 40 5.13 10.13 1.10
CA GLU A 40 6.30 9.27 0.93
C GLU A 40 7.48 10.10 0.41
N GLU A 41 8.70 9.64 0.68
CA GLU A 41 9.89 10.26 0.11
C GLU A 41 9.99 9.92 -1.38
N ASP A 42 10.39 10.91 -2.19
CA ASP A 42 10.61 10.70 -3.63
C ASP A 42 11.94 9.95 -3.83
N GLU A 43 11.85 8.62 -3.71
CA GLU A 43 12.98 7.71 -3.82
C GLU A 43 12.86 6.84 -5.08
N SER A 44 14.01 6.52 -5.68
CA SER A 44 14.04 5.58 -6.80
C SER A 44 13.72 4.17 -6.31
N TRP A 45 12.71 3.54 -6.91
CA TRP A 45 12.33 2.18 -6.54
C TRP A 45 13.40 1.17 -6.98
N ASP A 46 13.79 0.30 -6.06
CA ASP A 46 14.51 -0.93 -6.39
C ASP A 46 13.48 -2.03 -6.68
N TRP A 47 13.31 -2.34 -7.96
CA TRP A 47 12.34 -3.34 -8.41
C TRP A 47 12.65 -4.75 -7.91
N GLU A 48 13.93 -5.09 -7.68
CA GLU A 48 14.30 -6.42 -7.16
C GLU A 48 13.90 -6.53 -5.68
N LEU A 49 14.13 -5.48 -4.90
CA LEU A 49 13.72 -5.42 -3.50
C LEU A 49 12.19 -5.43 -3.38
N LEU A 50 11.49 -4.55 -4.10
CA LEU A 50 10.03 -4.45 -4.05
C LEU A 50 9.35 -5.78 -4.40
N PHE A 51 9.83 -6.45 -5.44
CA PHE A 51 9.29 -7.75 -5.84
C PHE A 51 9.53 -8.81 -4.75
N THR A 52 10.71 -8.81 -4.14
CA THR A 52 11.07 -9.76 -3.09
C THR A 52 10.23 -9.56 -1.83
N GLU A 53 10.03 -8.31 -1.40
CA GLU A 53 9.21 -7.97 -0.23
C GLU A 53 7.76 -8.40 -0.45
N VAL A 54 7.15 -8.00 -1.58
CA VAL A 54 5.76 -8.37 -1.91
C VAL A 54 5.59 -9.89 -2.02
N ALA A 55 6.54 -10.59 -2.64
CA ALA A 55 6.48 -12.05 -2.75
C ALA A 55 6.61 -12.73 -1.38
N SER A 56 7.41 -12.18 -0.48
CA SER A 56 7.56 -12.68 0.90
C SER A 56 6.27 -12.47 1.70
N ASP A 57 5.65 -11.30 1.62
CA ASP A 57 4.40 -10.99 2.31
C ASP A 57 3.27 -11.94 1.87
N LEU A 58 3.10 -12.12 0.55
CA LEU A 58 2.12 -13.06 -0.03
C LEU A 58 2.33 -14.51 0.45
N LEU A 59 3.60 -14.93 0.57
CA LEU A 59 3.93 -16.29 1.00
C LEU A 59 3.65 -16.48 2.50
N MET A 60 3.96 -15.48 3.33
CA MET A 60 3.68 -15.51 4.77
C MET A 60 2.18 -15.55 5.04
N GLU A 61 1.39 -14.75 4.31
CA GLU A 61 -0.08 -14.78 4.39
C GLU A 61 -0.67 -16.15 4.01
N CYS A 62 -0.04 -16.88 3.09
CA CYS A 62 -0.45 -18.24 2.74
C CYS A 62 -0.06 -19.28 3.80
N ASP A 63 1.13 -19.17 4.41
CA ASP A 63 1.62 -20.11 5.43
C ASP A 63 0.81 -20.00 6.74
N ASP A 64 0.41 -18.78 7.11
CA ASP A 64 -0.47 -18.52 8.25
C ASP A 64 -1.86 -19.16 8.10
N GLY A 65 -2.29 -19.47 6.87
CA GLY A 65 -3.53 -20.20 6.56
C GLY A 65 -3.39 -21.72 6.47
N ALA A 66 -2.16 -22.25 6.37
CA ALA A 66 -1.88 -23.67 6.11
C ALA A 66 -1.40 -24.45 7.35
N GLY A 67 -1.06 -23.78 8.46
CA GLY A 67 -0.44 -24.39 9.65
C GLY A 67 -1.34 -25.13 10.65
N GLN A 68 -2.64 -25.35 10.36
CA GLN A 68 -3.51 -26.18 11.22
C GLN A 68 -4.00 -27.42 10.48
N GLY A 69 -3.10 -28.38 10.30
CA GLY A 69 -3.46 -29.76 10.06
C GLY A 69 -2.63 -30.41 8.97
N GLU A 70 -1.43 -30.86 9.31
CA GLU A 70 -0.99 -32.23 9.00
C GLU A 70 -0.04 -32.68 10.11
N GLU A 71 -0.55 -33.58 10.94
CA GLU A 71 0.18 -34.23 12.03
C GLU A 71 1.15 -35.25 11.43
N ASP A 72 2.42 -35.14 11.80
CA ASP A 72 3.53 -36.04 11.48
C ASP A 72 3.23 -37.49 11.97
N PRO A 73 3.12 -38.51 11.08
CA PRO A 73 3.17 -39.88 11.50
C PRO A 73 4.61 -40.37 11.38
N LYS A 74 5.36 -40.25 12.48
CA LYS A 74 6.53 -41.09 12.72
C LYS A 74 6.22 -42.55 12.37
N GLN A 75 7.28 -43.26 11.97
CA GLN A 75 7.42 -44.71 11.85
C GLN A 75 6.86 -45.26 10.54
N LEU A 76 7.67 -45.81 9.63
CA LEU A 76 8.31 -47.13 9.74
C LEU A 76 9.37 -47.25 8.62
N SER A 77 10.41 -48.06 8.84
CA SER A 77 11.53 -48.36 7.91
C SER A 77 12.56 -47.25 7.75
N LEU A 78 13.84 -47.43 8.04
CA LEU A 78 14.65 -48.59 7.69
C LEU A 78 15.90 -48.60 8.60
N GLN A 79 15.95 -49.51 9.56
CA GLN A 79 17.23 -50.01 10.06
C GLN A 79 17.66 -51.08 9.04
N GLY A 80 18.67 -50.77 8.24
CA GLY A 80 19.38 -51.71 7.37
C GLY A 80 20.86 -51.67 7.70
#